data_AF-A0A661KEK1-F1
#
_entry.id   AF-A0A661KEK1-F1
#
_cell.length_a   1.000
_cell.length_b   1.000
_cell.length_c   1.000
_cell.angle_alpha   90.00
_cell.angle_beta   90.00
_cell.angle_gamma   90.00
#
_symmetry.space_group_name_H-M   'P 1'
#
loop_
_entity.id
_entity.type
_entity.pdbx_description
1 polymer ?
#
loop_
_entity_poly.entity_id
_entity_poly.type
_entity_poly.pdbx_seq_one_letter_code
_entity_poly.pdbx_strand_id
1 'polypeptide(L)'
;MSHRHKVIALSKLIAYILRHRPDEFGLVLDEEGFVSVKELQQAIAEEEGWSYVRRSHIMEVVYTSDRERFELHGDKIRATYGHSLPQKISYEPTQPPKILYHGTRRRAYLHILQRGLDPMGRQYVHLTTSPELATRIGRRRDPQPVLLEIQALRAYNEGIVFYQANPLIYLADHIPAAYINGPAVSKVLLEKRRAVKVKGETSPMERELPGSVVLDLKMEPLHRKEKSKGWRENSRRYRRRRRYL
;
A
#
# COMPACT_ATOMS: atom_id res chain seq x y z
N MET A 1 1.12 19.12 -18.42
CA MET A 1 1.96 19.82 -17.43
C MET A 1 3.43 19.50 -17.68
N SER A 2 4.30 20.50 -17.77
CA SER A 2 5.76 20.32 -17.84
C SER A 2 6.28 19.53 -16.63
N HIS A 3 7.31 18.71 -16.84
CA HIS A 3 7.95 17.86 -15.81
C HIS A 3 8.32 18.66 -14.55
N ARG A 4 8.89 19.86 -14.74
CA ARG A 4 9.25 20.79 -13.66
C ARG A 4 8.07 21.17 -12.77
N HIS A 5 6.87 21.36 -13.34
CA HIS A 5 5.67 21.66 -12.54
C HIS A 5 5.22 20.48 -11.69
N LYS A 6 5.38 19.24 -12.19
CA LYS A 6 5.07 18.03 -11.42
C LYS A 6 6.01 17.86 -10.23
N VAL A 7 7.32 18.09 -10.43
CA VAL A 7 8.33 18.04 -9.37
C VAL A 7 8.04 19.10 -8.29
N ILE A 8 7.71 20.34 -8.68
CA ILE A 8 7.37 21.41 -7.73
C ILE A 8 6.09 21.07 -6.95
N ALA A 9 5.05 20.55 -7.62
CA ALA A 9 3.83 20.14 -6.95
C ALA A 9 4.08 18.98 -5.96
N LEU A 10 4.91 18.01 -6.34
CA LEU A 10 5.29 16.89 -5.47
C LEU A 10 6.07 17.39 -4.24
N SER A 11 6.98 18.35 -4.44
CA SER A 11 7.71 19.00 -3.35
C SER A 11 6.78 19.68 -2.34
N LYS A 12 5.75 20.40 -2.83
CA LYS A 12 4.74 21.02 -1.95
C LYS A 12 3.94 19.97 -1.18
N LEU A 13 3.54 18.89 -1.83
CA LEU A 13 2.81 17.80 -1.19
C LEU A 13 3.66 17.12 -0.10
N ILE A 14 4.90 16.74 -0.40
CA ILE A 14 5.81 16.14 0.58
C ILE A 14 6.06 17.08 1.75
N ALA A 15 6.26 18.38 1.48
CA ALA A 15 6.39 19.37 2.54
C ALA A 15 5.14 19.44 3.42
N TYR A 16 3.93 19.44 2.84
CA TYR A 16 2.68 19.44 3.59
C TYR A 16 2.55 18.23 4.52
N ILE A 17 2.82 17.03 3.98
CA ILE A 17 2.76 15.76 4.73
C ILE A 17 3.74 15.77 5.90
N LEU A 18 5.01 16.13 5.66
CA LEU A 18 6.06 16.03 6.69
C LEU A 18 6.02 17.17 7.72
N ARG A 19 5.40 18.30 7.39
CA ARG A 19 5.42 19.51 8.24
C ARG A 19 4.14 19.77 9.01
N HIS A 20 2.98 19.41 8.44
CA HIS A 20 1.69 19.86 8.96
C HIS A 20 0.76 18.72 9.37
N ARG A 21 0.56 17.73 8.49
CA ARG A 21 -0.48 16.72 8.67
C ARG A 21 -0.01 15.32 8.23
N PRO A 22 0.99 14.71 8.89
CA PRO A 22 1.37 13.32 8.58
C PRO A 22 0.26 12.32 8.90
N ASP A 23 -0.63 12.68 9.83
CA ASP A 23 -1.75 11.90 10.33
C ASP A 23 -2.86 11.67 9.31
N GLU A 24 -3.18 12.67 8.49
CA GLU A 24 -4.14 12.55 7.38
C GLU A 24 -3.74 11.43 6.39
N PHE A 25 -2.43 11.19 6.28
CA PHE A 25 -1.85 10.19 5.42
C PHE A 25 -1.50 8.89 6.17
N GLY A 26 -1.88 8.76 7.44
CA GLY A 26 -1.59 7.58 8.24
C GLY A 26 -0.10 7.33 8.45
N LEU A 27 0.71 8.39 8.42
CA LEU A 27 2.14 8.35 8.68
C LEU A 27 2.40 8.77 10.14
N VAL A 28 3.34 8.08 10.76
CA VAL A 28 3.83 8.42 12.10
C VAL A 28 5.31 8.76 11.94
N LEU A 29 5.68 9.95 12.39
CA LEU A 29 7.06 10.40 12.38
C LEU A 29 7.77 9.81 13.60
N ASP A 30 9.03 9.42 13.40
CA ASP A 30 9.94 9.00 14.46
C ASP A 30 10.31 10.17 15.38
N GLU A 31 11.00 9.92 16.50
CA GLU A 31 11.38 10.97 17.49
C GLU A 31 12.12 12.16 16.87
N GLU A 32 12.89 11.89 15.81
CA GLU A 32 13.68 12.84 15.03
C GLU A 32 12.95 13.39 13.79
N GLY A 33 11.66 13.09 13.62
CA GLY A 33 10.84 13.58 12.51
C GLY A 33 10.96 12.76 11.21
N PHE A 34 11.59 11.59 11.26
CA PHE A 34 11.80 10.74 10.09
C PHE A 34 10.61 9.83 9.77
N VAL A 35 10.38 9.59 8.48
CA VAL A 35 9.45 8.55 7.99
C VAL A 35 10.14 7.70 6.93
N SER A 36 9.72 6.44 6.79
CA SER A 36 10.22 5.60 5.69
C SER A 36 9.81 6.17 4.34
N VAL A 37 10.76 6.26 3.40
CA VAL A 37 10.51 6.67 2.01
C VAL A 37 9.46 5.75 1.36
N LYS A 38 9.44 4.47 1.73
CA LYS A 38 8.46 3.51 1.22
C LYS A 38 7.05 3.83 1.72
N GLU A 39 6.89 4.13 3.00
CA GLU A 39 5.59 4.48 3.57
C GLU A 39 5.09 5.81 3.01
N LEU A 40 5.97 6.81 2.87
CA LEU A 40 5.66 8.08 2.22
C LEU A 40 5.23 7.87 0.76
N GLN A 41 5.96 7.05 -0.01
CA GLN A 41 5.61 6.76 -1.39
C GLN A 41 4.24 6.08 -1.50
N GLN A 42 3.95 5.12 -0.62
CA GLN A 42 2.64 4.45 -0.60
C GLN A 42 1.51 5.42 -0.25
N ALA A 43 1.73 6.29 0.74
CA ALA A 43 0.76 7.32 1.10
C ALA A 43 0.49 8.30 -0.05
N ILE A 44 1.54 8.77 -0.73
CA ILE A 44 1.38 9.68 -1.88
C ILE A 44 0.69 8.98 -3.05
N ALA A 45 1.00 7.72 -3.32
CA ALA A 45 0.43 6.98 -4.44
C ALA A 45 -1.09 6.70 -4.29
N GLU A 46 -1.62 6.79 -3.06
CA GLU A 46 -3.06 6.68 -2.78
C GLU A 46 -3.82 7.95 -3.16
N GLU A 47 -3.14 9.09 -3.24
CA GLU A 47 -3.78 10.37 -3.56
C GLU A 47 -4.13 10.49 -5.04
N GLU A 48 -5.24 11.16 -5.31
CA GLU A 48 -5.74 11.33 -6.67
C GLU A 48 -4.72 12.09 -7.52
N GLY A 49 -4.39 11.50 -8.69
CA GLY A 49 -3.40 12.08 -9.59
C GLY A 49 -1.94 11.82 -9.22
N TRP A 50 -1.64 11.08 -8.14
CA TRP A 50 -0.26 10.82 -7.68
C TRP A 50 0.19 9.34 -7.77
N SER A 51 -0.65 8.46 -8.33
CA SER A 51 -0.36 7.02 -8.48
C SER A 51 0.89 6.68 -9.30
N TYR A 52 1.35 7.60 -10.15
CA TYR A 52 2.58 7.47 -10.94
C TYR A 52 3.85 7.75 -10.13
N VAL A 53 3.74 8.27 -8.91
CA VAL A 53 4.89 8.59 -8.07
C VAL A 53 5.65 7.31 -7.73
N ARG A 54 6.98 7.42 -7.81
CA ARG A 54 7.94 6.34 -7.58
C ARG A 54 9.03 6.91 -6.69
N ARG A 55 9.82 6.02 -6.09
CA ARG A 55 10.97 6.42 -5.28
C ARG A 55 11.89 7.40 -6.03
N SER A 56 12.13 7.19 -7.32
CA SER A 56 12.93 8.09 -8.17
C SER A 56 12.40 9.53 -8.18
N HIS A 57 11.09 9.72 -8.30
CA HIS A 57 10.46 11.05 -8.28
C HIS A 57 10.63 11.74 -6.92
N ILE A 58 10.57 10.98 -5.82
CA ILE A 58 10.81 11.52 -4.47
C ILE A 58 12.27 11.95 -4.34
N MET A 59 13.21 11.11 -4.80
CA MET A 59 14.64 11.45 -4.79
C MET A 59 14.94 12.69 -5.64
N GLU A 60 14.33 12.79 -6.83
CA GLU A 60 14.45 13.96 -7.68
C GLU A 60 14.01 15.24 -6.95
N VAL A 61 12.90 15.19 -6.21
CA VAL A 61 12.46 16.33 -5.39
C VAL A 61 13.48 16.71 -4.32
N VAL A 62 14.07 15.72 -3.63
CA VAL A 62 15.08 15.97 -2.60
C VAL A 62 16.32 16.65 -3.21
N TYR A 63 16.86 16.10 -4.31
CA TYR A 63 18.06 16.61 -4.97
C TYR A 63 17.86 17.93 -5.73
N THR A 64 16.66 18.19 -6.26
CA THR A 64 16.36 19.41 -7.03
C THR A 64 15.96 20.58 -6.13
N SER A 65 15.67 20.33 -4.84
CA SER A 65 15.17 21.38 -3.97
C SER A 65 16.27 22.40 -3.63
N ASP A 66 16.11 23.63 -4.14
CA ASP A 66 17.07 24.76 -4.02
C ASP A 66 17.50 25.13 -2.58
N ARG A 67 16.96 24.50 -1.55
CA ARG A 67 17.20 24.82 -0.14
C ARG A 67 16.98 23.60 0.76
N GLU A 68 17.78 22.54 0.59
CA GLU A 68 17.87 21.37 1.50
C GLU A 68 16.59 21.09 2.30
N ARG A 69 15.41 21.04 1.64
CA ARG A 69 14.12 21.12 2.35
C ARG A 69 13.77 19.84 3.08
N PHE A 70 14.46 18.79 2.66
CA PHE A 70 14.30 17.43 3.09
C PHE A 70 15.68 16.86 3.33
N GLU A 71 15.79 16.11 4.39
CA GLU A 71 16.99 15.35 4.72
C GLU A 71 16.68 13.88 4.56
N LEU A 72 17.63 13.17 3.94
CA LEU A 72 17.52 11.75 3.67
C LEU A 72 18.61 11.00 4.43
N HIS A 73 18.18 10.10 5.30
CA HIS A 73 19.06 9.23 6.06
C HIS A 73 18.76 7.78 5.71
N GLY A 74 19.53 7.24 4.75
CA GLY A 74 19.32 5.90 4.19
C GLY A 74 17.95 5.76 3.50
N ASP A 75 17.05 5.00 4.12
CA ASP A 75 15.68 4.76 3.65
C ASP A 75 14.61 5.62 4.36
N LYS A 76 15.05 6.58 5.17
CA LYS A 76 14.19 7.51 5.89
C LYS A 76 14.33 8.93 5.33
N ILE A 77 13.25 9.69 5.38
CA ILE A 77 13.17 11.10 4.95
C ILE A 77 12.52 11.93 6.06
N ARG A 78 13.05 13.12 6.33
CA ARG A 78 12.43 14.14 7.17
C ARG A 78 12.42 15.50 6.47
N ALA A 79 11.55 16.41 6.90
CA ALA A 79 11.73 17.82 6.57
C ALA A 79 12.85 18.40 7.45
N THR A 80 13.66 19.31 6.92
CA THR A 80 14.75 19.95 7.69
C THR A 80 14.26 21.13 8.55
N TYR A 81 13.15 21.76 8.15
CA TYR A 81 12.60 22.92 8.82
C TYR A 81 11.09 23.02 8.62
N GLY A 82 10.44 23.86 9.43
CA GLY A 82 9.03 24.18 9.30
C GLY A 82 8.09 23.10 9.83
N HIS A 83 8.57 22.23 10.73
CA HIS A 83 7.67 21.38 11.50
C HIS A 83 6.75 22.28 12.32
N SER A 84 5.44 22.12 12.14
CA SER A 84 4.46 22.64 13.10
C SER A 84 4.39 21.77 14.36
N LEU A 85 5.09 20.62 14.35
CA LEU A 85 5.23 19.69 15.46
C LEU A 85 6.62 19.90 16.11
N PRO A 86 6.70 20.25 17.42
CA PRO A 86 7.97 20.52 18.07
C PRO A 86 8.87 19.27 18.11
N GLN A 87 10.18 19.52 17.97
CA GLN A 87 11.25 18.52 18.07
C GLN A 87 11.25 17.77 19.40
N LYS A 88 11.72 16.52 19.34
CA LYS A 88 11.65 15.45 20.36
C LYS A 88 10.20 15.08 20.65
N ILE A 89 9.67 14.17 19.83
CA ILE A 89 8.33 13.59 20.03
C ILE A 89 8.41 12.63 21.23
N SER A 90 8.32 13.19 22.45
CA SER A 90 8.02 12.43 23.64
C SER A 90 6.52 12.24 23.67
N TYR A 91 6.04 11.01 23.51
CA TYR A 91 4.62 10.77 23.62
C TYR A 91 4.22 10.70 25.08
N GLU A 92 3.36 11.63 25.53
CA GLU A 92 2.80 11.58 26.87
C GLU A 92 1.70 10.51 26.94
N PRO A 93 1.62 9.75 28.05
CA PRO A 93 0.50 8.87 28.32
C PRO A 93 -0.82 9.66 28.32
N THR A 94 -1.73 9.32 27.42
CA THR A 94 -3.01 10.02 27.25
C THR A 94 -4.15 9.03 27.26
N GLN A 95 -5.28 9.45 27.85
CA GLN A 95 -6.51 8.67 27.83
C GLN A 95 -7.04 8.55 26.38
N PRO A 96 -7.17 7.33 25.83
CA PRO A 96 -7.67 7.13 24.48
C PRO A 96 -9.20 7.28 24.42
N PRO A 97 -9.79 7.44 23.22
CA PRO A 97 -11.23 7.36 23.04
C PRO A 97 -11.77 5.96 23.34
N LYS A 98 -13.10 5.82 23.39
CA LYS A 98 -13.77 4.53 23.67
C LYS A 98 -13.33 3.41 22.74
N ILE A 99 -13.24 3.72 21.44
CA ILE A 99 -12.91 2.77 20.39
C ILE A 99 -11.82 3.37 19.51
N LEU A 100 -10.82 2.55 19.20
CA LEU A 100 -9.81 2.80 18.19
C LEU A 100 -9.86 1.70 17.13
N TYR A 101 -9.29 1.96 15.96
CA TYR A 101 -9.31 1.06 14.82
C TYR A 101 -7.91 0.66 14.39
N HIS A 102 -7.78 -0.57 13.91
CA HIS A 102 -6.53 -1.05 13.32
C HIS A 102 -6.82 -1.87 12.06
N GLY A 103 -6.15 -1.52 10.95
CA GLY A 103 -6.23 -2.25 9.70
C GLY A 103 -5.13 -3.31 9.61
N THR A 104 -5.50 -4.59 9.65
CA THR A 104 -4.55 -5.71 9.57
C THR A 104 -4.72 -6.55 8.30
N ARG A 105 -3.74 -7.41 8.05
CA ARG A 105 -3.76 -8.39 6.95
C ARG A 105 -4.67 -9.56 7.32
N ARG A 106 -5.39 -10.12 6.35
CA ARG A 106 -6.29 -11.28 6.59
C ARG A 106 -5.59 -12.46 7.23
N ARG A 107 -4.35 -12.72 6.81
CA ARG A 107 -3.52 -13.82 7.35
C ARG A 107 -3.09 -13.60 8.80
N ALA A 108 -2.95 -12.35 9.23
CA ALA A 108 -2.55 -12.00 10.59
C ALA A 108 -3.74 -11.98 11.55
N TYR A 109 -4.96 -11.86 11.03
CA TYR A 109 -6.18 -11.73 11.83
C TYR A 109 -6.37 -12.84 12.88
N LEU A 110 -6.21 -14.11 12.48
CA LEU A 110 -6.35 -15.24 13.39
C LEU A 110 -5.32 -15.23 14.52
N HIS A 111 -4.10 -14.81 14.19
CA HIS A 111 -3.01 -14.73 15.17
C HIS A 111 -3.25 -13.58 16.17
N ILE A 112 -3.75 -12.44 15.68
CA ILE A 112 -4.08 -11.28 16.51
C ILE A 112 -5.22 -11.59 17.50
N LEU A 113 -6.24 -12.34 17.07
CA LEU A 113 -7.31 -12.77 17.98
C LEU A 113 -6.85 -13.75 19.07
N GLN A 114 -5.72 -14.43 18.88
CA GLN A 114 -5.18 -15.37 19.86
C GLN A 114 -4.16 -14.72 20.79
N ARG A 115 -3.30 -13.83 20.27
CA ARG A 115 -2.16 -13.27 21.01
C ARG A 115 -2.27 -11.79 21.33
N GLY A 116 -3.22 -11.07 20.72
CA GLY A 116 -3.29 -9.62 20.78
C GLY A 116 -2.54 -8.94 19.63
N LEU A 117 -2.41 -7.62 19.72
CA LEU A 117 -1.63 -6.80 18.79
C LEU A 117 -0.26 -6.51 19.38
N ASP A 118 0.76 -7.02 18.69
CA ASP A 118 2.16 -6.71 18.94
C ASP A 118 2.66 -5.61 17.97
N PRO A 119 3.64 -4.80 18.39
CA PRO A 119 4.20 -3.74 17.55
C PRO A 119 5.10 -4.31 16.43
N MET A 120 5.40 -5.62 16.47
CA MET A 120 6.18 -6.37 15.48
C MET A 120 7.52 -5.69 15.16
N GLY A 121 7.65 -5.07 13.99
CA GLY A 121 8.87 -4.39 13.54
C GLY A 121 8.87 -2.88 13.80
N ARG A 122 7.91 -2.39 14.60
CA ARG A 122 7.79 -1.00 15.05
C ARG A 122 7.99 -0.95 16.56
N GLN A 123 8.21 0.23 17.10
CA GLN A 123 8.28 0.44 18.55
C GLN A 123 6.91 0.30 19.19
N TYR A 124 5.86 0.83 18.54
CA TYR A 124 4.50 0.83 19.05
C TYR A 124 3.48 0.30 18.03
N VAL A 125 2.34 -0.17 18.53
CA VAL A 125 1.14 -0.49 17.76
C VAL A 125 0.45 0.80 17.35
N HIS A 126 0.26 1.01 16.05
CA HIS A 126 -0.42 2.20 15.55
C HIS A 126 -1.92 1.95 15.42
N LEU A 127 -2.70 2.83 16.04
CA LEU A 127 -4.14 2.81 16.10
C LEU A 127 -4.70 4.11 15.54
N THR A 128 -5.84 4.07 14.87
CA THR A 128 -6.49 5.26 14.32
C THR A 128 -7.85 5.50 14.94
N THR A 129 -8.26 6.76 15.02
CA THR A 129 -9.61 7.14 15.45
C THR A 129 -10.66 6.89 14.37
N SER A 130 -10.27 6.99 13.09
CA SER A 130 -11.16 6.76 11.94
C SER A 130 -11.01 5.33 11.38
N PRO A 131 -12.13 4.62 11.12
CA PRO A 131 -12.13 3.31 10.48
C PRO A 131 -11.74 3.38 9.00
N GLU A 132 -12.05 4.48 8.30
CA GLU A 132 -11.65 4.72 6.91
C GLU A 132 -10.13 4.82 6.80
N LEU A 133 -9.50 5.54 7.74
CA LEU A 133 -8.05 5.68 7.80
C LEU A 133 -7.37 4.35 8.14
N ALA A 134 -7.90 3.60 9.11
CA ALA A 134 -7.41 2.24 9.42
C ALA A 134 -7.47 1.33 8.19
N THR A 135 -8.59 1.36 7.45
CA THR A 135 -8.76 0.56 6.23
C THR A 135 -7.77 1.00 5.14
N ARG A 136 -7.56 2.31 4.98
CA ARG A 136 -6.58 2.87 4.02
C ARG A 136 -5.16 2.42 4.34
N ILE A 137 -4.72 2.53 5.60
CA ILE A 137 -3.41 2.04 6.06
C ILE A 137 -3.28 0.53 5.87
N GLY A 138 -4.35 -0.22 6.16
CA GLY A 138 -4.41 -1.66 5.95
C GLY A 138 -4.21 -2.05 4.48
N ARG A 139 -4.79 -1.28 3.54
CA ARG A 139 -4.70 -1.52 2.09
C ARG A 139 -3.27 -1.45 1.55
N ARG A 140 -2.38 -0.68 2.20
CA ARG A 140 -0.94 -0.64 1.88
C ARG A 140 -0.25 -1.99 2.03
N ARG A 141 -0.79 -2.84 2.89
CA ARG A 141 -0.21 -4.12 3.31
C ARG A 141 -0.93 -5.33 2.70
N ASP A 142 -2.23 -5.22 2.45
CA ASP A 142 -3.09 -6.28 1.90
C ASP A 142 -4.24 -5.62 1.12
N PRO A 143 -4.54 -6.01 -0.14
CA PRO A 143 -5.60 -5.38 -0.93
C PRO A 143 -6.99 -5.45 -0.28
N GLN A 144 -7.22 -6.43 0.60
CA GLN A 144 -8.48 -6.58 1.32
C GLN A 144 -8.21 -6.68 2.83
N PRO A 145 -7.91 -5.56 3.51
CA PRO A 145 -7.57 -5.58 4.93
C PRO A 145 -8.78 -5.95 5.79
N VAL A 146 -8.51 -6.47 6.98
CA VAL A 146 -9.51 -6.69 8.03
C VAL A 146 -9.44 -5.52 8.98
N LEU A 147 -10.58 -4.88 9.21
CA LEU A 147 -10.72 -3.83 10.20
C LEU A 147 -10.94 -4.46 11.59
N LEU A 148 -10.12 -4.05 12.55
CA LEU A 148 -10.24 -4.39 13.95
C LEU A 148 -10.74 -3.18 14.73
N GLU A 149 -11.65 -3.45 15.65
CA GLU A 149 -12.15 -2.51 16.65
C GLU A 149 -11.48 -2.82 17.98
N ILE A 150 -10.91 -1.80 18.62
CA ILE A 150 -10.18 -1.94 19.87
C ILE A 150 -10.89 -1.13 20.94
N GLN A 151 -11.27 -1.79 22.02
CA GLN A 151 -11.89 -1.18 23.20
C GLN A 151 -10.83 -0.43 24.03
N ALA A 152 -10.30 0.67 23.48
CA ALA A 152 -9.14 1.36 24.02
C ALA A 152 -9.39 1.96 25.41
N LEU A 153 -10.57 2.51 25.68
CA LEU A 153 -10.90 3.02 27.02
C LEU A 153 -10.94 1.91 28.08
N ARG A 154 -11.42 0.72 27.70
CA ARG A 154 -11.45 -0.43 28.62
C ARG A 154 -10.02 -0.91 28.91
N ALA A 155 -9.22 -1.05 27.87
CA ALA A 155 -7.80 -1.38 27.98
C ALA A 155 -7.05 -0.38 28.88
N TYR A 156 -7.31 0.92 28.72
CA TYR A 156 -6.72 1.98 29.55
C TYR A 156 -7.10 1.87 31.03
N ASN A 157 -8.38 1.64 31.32
CA ASN A 157 -8.85 1.46 32.70
C ASN A 157 -8.27 0.19 33.38
N GLU A 158 -7.89 -0.81 32.58
CA GLU A 158 -7.26 -2.04 33.05
C GLU A 158 -5.71 -1.92 33.09
N GLY A 159 -5.16 -0.72 32.87
CA GLY A 159 -3.74 -0.39 33.09
C GLY A 159 -2.87 -0.35 31.83
N ILE A 160 -3.45 -0.48 30.63
CA ILE A 160 -2.70 -0.41 29.37
C ILE A 160 -2.41 1.05 29.03
N VAL A 161 -1.14 1.35 28.79
CA VAL A 161 -0.68 2.70 28.43
C VAL A 161 -0.93 2.95 26.95
N PHE A 162 -1.55 4.10 26.68
CA PHE A 162 -1.71 4.63 25.33
C PHE A 162 -1.01 5.97 25.25
N TYR A 163 -0.47 6.25 24.07
CA TYR A 163 0.17 7.51 23.79
C TYR A 163 -0.47 8.17 22.58
N GLN A 164 -0.61 9.50 22.61
CA GLN A 164 -1.16 10.22 21.48
C GLN A 164 -0.04 10.74 20.58
N ALA A 165 0.10 10.16 19.38
CA ALA A 165 1.08 10.64 18.41
C ALA A 165 0.55 11.85 17.65
N ASN A 166 -0.68 11.75 17.18
CA ASN A 166 -1.38 12.78 16.43
C ASN A 166 -2.86 12.77 16.81
N PRO A 167 -3.66 13.80 16.47
CA PRO A 167 -5.10 13.81 16.74
C PRO A 167 -5.86 12.57 16.23
N LEU A 168 -5.41 12.02 15.09
CA LEU A 168 -6.02 10.83 14.47
C LEU A 168 -5.31 9.51 14.77
N ILE A 169 -4.12 9.55 15.40
CA ILE A 169 -3.26 8.37 15.58
C ILE A 169 -2.81 8.23 17.04
N TYR A 170 -3.12 7.07 17.61
CA TYR A 170 -2.70 6.65 18.93
C TYR A 170 -1.70 5.49 18.84
N LEU A 171 -0.86 5.39 19.84
CA LEU A 171 0.18 4.38 20.00
C LEU A 171 -0.08 3.58 21.27
N ALA A 172 0.27 2.30 21.25
CA ALA A 172 0.24 1.42 22.42
C ALA A 172 1.40 0.41 22.32
N ASP A 173 1.90 -0.08 23.45
CA ASP A 173 2.96 -1.09 23.46
C ASP A 173 2.43 -2.44 22.98
N HIS A 174 1.40 -2.94 23.65
CA HIS A 174 0.73 -4.20 23.36
C HIS A 174 -0.75 -4.07 23.69
N ILE A 175 -1.59 -4.76 22.91
CA ILE A 175 -3.03 -4.80 23.16
C ILE A 175 -3.46 -6.26 23.25
N PRO A 176 -3.85 -6.75 24.45
CA PRO A 176 -4.36 -8.10 24.62
C PRO A 176 -5.60 -8.37 23.76
N ALA A 177 -5.75 -9.63 23.35
CA ALA A 177 -6.86 -10.07 22.51
C ALA A 177 -8.25 -9.80 23.13
N ALA A 178 -8.33 -9.72 24.46
CA ALA A 178 -9.59 -9.46 25.19
C ALA A 178 -10.25 -8.12 24.82
N TYR A 179 -9.49 -7.14 24.32
CA TYR A 179 -9.99 -5.83 23.94
C TYR A 179 -10.16 -5.66 22.42
N ILE A 180 -9.89 -6.71 21.65
CA ILE A 180 -9.91 -6.68 20.19
C ILE A 180 -11.19 -7.36 19.70
N ASN A 181 -12.04 -6.57 19.08
CA ASN A 181 -13.20 -7.04 18.34
C ASN A 181 -12.90 -7.04 16.85
N GLY A 182 -13.36 -8.07 16.15
CA GLY A 182 -13.21 -8.16 14.71
C GLY A 182 -14.37 -8.91 14.06
N PRO A 183 -14.50 -8.85 12.73
CA PRO A 183 -15.55 -9.55 12.02
C PRO A 183 -15.45 -11.07 12.21
N ALA A 184 -16.59 -11.73 12.46
CA ALA A 184 -16.62 -13.16 12.74
C ALA A 184 -15.78 -13.99 11.74
N VAL A 185 -14.90 -14.84 12.29
CA VAL A 185 -13.89 -15.64 11.57
C VAL A 185 -14.48 -16.47 10.42
N SER A 186 -15.76 -16.84 10.52
CA SER A 186 -16.51 -17.58 9.49
C SER A 186 -16.57 -16.87 8.14
N LYS A 187 -16.71 -15.53 8.10
CA LYS A 187 -16.78 -14.77 6.84
C LYS A 187 -15.42 -14.70 6.14
N VAL A 188 -14.34 -14.52 6.90
CA VAL A 188 -12.96 -14.42 6.36
C VAL A 188 -12.49 -15.76 5.79
N LEU A 189 -12.85 -16.89 6.42
CA LEU A 189 -12.56 -18.23 5.92
C LEU A 189 -13.44 -18.61 4.70
N LEU A 190 -14.70 -18.18 4.66
CA LEU A 190 -15.59 -18.42 3.51
C LEU A 190 -15.08 -17.70 2.24
N GLU A 191 -14.58 -16.47 2.38
CA GLU A 191 -13.97 -15.73 1.27
C GLU A 191 -12.71 -16.42 0.76
N LYS A 192 -11.88 -16.99 1.65
CA LYS A 192 -10.72 -17.80 1.26
C LYS A 192 -11.15 -19.04 0.45
N ARG A 193 -12.21 -19.73 0.85
CA ARG A 193 -12.77 -20.88 0.11
C ARG A 193 -13.35 -20.47 -1.26
N ARG A 194 -14.00 -19.32 -1.37
CA ARG A 194 -14.53 -18.79 -2.65
C ARG A 194 -13.39 -18.37 -3.60
N ALA A 195 -12.38 -17.66 -3.11
CA ALA A 195 -11.23 -17.24 -3.93
C ALA A 195 -10.37 -18.42 -4.40
N VAL A 196 -10.26 -19.49 -3.59
CA VAL A 196 -9.60 -20.74 -3.99
C VAL A 196 -10.40 -21.48 -5.06
N LYS A 197 -11.73 -21.52 -4.98
CA LYS A 197 -12.57 -22.11 -6.05
C LYS A 197 -12.43 -21.36 -7.38
N VAL A 198 -12.39 -20.03 -7.37
CA VAL A 198 -12.23 -19.22 -8.59
C VAL A 198 -10.84 -19.39 -9.24
N LYS A 199 -9.82 -19.75 -8.46
CA LYS A 199 -8.46 -20.06 -8.97
C LYS A 199 -8.23 -21.55 -9.30
N GLY A 200 -9.18 -22.42 -8.99
CA GLY A 200 -9.00 -23.89 -9.02
C GLY A 200 -9.71 -24.62 -10.16
N GLU A 201 -10.46 -23.94 -11.02
CA GLU A 201 -11.02 -24.53 -12.24
C GLU A 201 -10.16 -24.16 -13.46
N THR A 202 -8.89 -24.53 -13.42
CA THR A 202 -8.22 -24.99 -14.64
C THR A 202 -8.21 -26.50 -14.53
N SER A 203 -8.95 -27.16 -15.43
CA SER A 203 -8.94 -28.61 -15.63
C SER A 203 -7.52 -29.16 -15.52
N PRO A 204 -7.31 -30.42 -15.08
CA PRO A 204 -5.98 -31.01 -15.09
C PRO A 204 -5.47 -30.97 -16.54
N MET A 205 -4.52 -30.08 -16.80
CA MET A 205 -3.80 -30.05 -18.07
C MET A 205 -3.01 -31.35 -18.12
N GLU A 206 -3.45 -32.26 -18.99
CA GLU A 206 -2.75 -33.49 -19.31
C GLU A 206 -1.28 -33.14 -19.53
N ARG A 207 -0.39 -33.74 -18.74
CA ARG A 207 1.05 -33.54 -18.91
C ARG A 207 1.44 -34.20 -20.24
N GLU A 208 1.47 -33.41 -21.31
CA GLU A 208 2.07 -33.83 -22.57
C GLU A 208 3.55 -34.14 -22.30
N LEU A 209 3.90 -35.43 -22.37
CA LEU A 209 5.29 -35.86 -22.40
C LEU A 209 5.86 -35.46 -23.78
N PRO A 210 7.14 -35.06 -23.88
CA PRO A 210 7.75 -34.74 -25.17
C PRO A 210 7.67 -35.98 -26.08
N GLY A 211 6.79 -35.94 -27.08
CA GLY A 211 6.55 -37.03 -28.04
C GLY A 211 5.15 -37.67 -28.00
N SER A 212 4.26 -37.29 -27.08
CA SER A 212 2.87 -37.78 -27.12
C SER A 212 2.02 -36.93 -28.07
N VAL A 213 1.57 -37.52 -29.19
CA VAL A 213 0.58 -36.91 -30.08
C VAL A 213 -0.81 -37.33 -29.58
N VAL A 214 -1.58 -36.40 -29.04
CA VAL A 214 -3.00 -36.64 -28.70
C VAL A 214 -3.82 -36.54 -29.99
N LEU A 215 -4.43 -37.64 -30.41
CA LEU A 215 -5.37 -37.66 -31.53
C LEU A 215 -6.70 -37.06 -31.09
N ASP A 216 -6.89 -35.77 -31.35
CA ASP A 216 -8.17 -35.10 -31.13
C ASP A 216 -9.16 -35.53 -32.24
N LEU A 217 -10.04 -36.48 -31.92
CA LEU A 217 -11.00 -37.11 -32.86
C LEU A 217 -12.17 -36.21 -33.28
N LYS A 218 -12.21 -34.95 -32.80
CA LYS A 218 -13.21 -33.99 -33.27
C LYS A 218 -12.69 -33.29 -34.52
N MET A 219 -13.03 -33.85 -35.68
CA MET A 219 -12.82 -33.19 -36.97
C MET A 219 -13.57 -31.86 -37.01
N GLU A 220 -12.86 -30.75 -36.84
CA GLU A 220 -13.31 -29.45 -37.31
C GLU A 220 -13.12 -29.37 -38.84
N PRO A 221 -14.09 -28.87 -39.62
CA PRO A 221 -13.91 -28.70 -41.05
C PRO A 221 -12.77 -27.69 -41.30
N LEU A 222 -11.77 -28.12 -42.06
CA LEU A 222 -10.62 -27.31 -42.47
C LEU A 222 -11.09 -25.99 -43.08
N HIS A 223 -11.03 -24.91 -42.31
CA HIS A 223 -11.18 -23.56 -42.82
C HIS A 223 -9.97 -23.24 -43.71
N ARG A 224 -10.15 -23.38 -45.03
CA ARG A 224 -9.17 -22.94 -46.03
C ARG A 224 -9.10 -21.40 -45.99
N LYS A 225 -8.16 -20.84 -45.22
CA LYS A 225 -7.86 -19.40 -45.29
C LYS A 225 -7.35 -19.07 -46.69
N GLU A 226 -8.15 -18.36 -47.46
CA GLU A 226 -7.68 -17.69 -48.66
C GLU A 226 -6.53 -16.74 -48.29
N LYS A 227 -5.38 -16.94 -48.93
CA LYS A 227 -4.21 -16.08 -48.74
C LYS A 227 -4.57 -14.70 -49.29
N SER A 228 -4.77 -13.73 -48.40
CA SER A 228 -4.89 -12.33 -48.80
C SER A 228 -3.60 -11.91 -49.54
N LYS A 229 -3.77 -11.46 -50.79
CA LYS A 229 -2.71 -10.86 -51.62
C LYS A 229 -2.33 -9.50 -51.01
N GLY A 230 -1.52 -9.50 -49.95
CA GLY A 230 -1.14 -8.24 -49.27
C GLY A 230 0.37 -8.02 -49.15
N TRP A 231 1.18 -9.09 -49.06
CA TRP A 231 2.63 -8.93 -48.84
C TRP A 231 3.38 -8.68 -50.16
N ARG A 232 3.19 -9.51 -51.19
CA ARG A 232 3.96 -9.39 -52.46
C ARG A 232 3.76 -8.05 -53.18
N GLU A 233 2.65 -7.38 -52.94
CA GLU A 233 2.34 -6.07 -53.53
C GLU A 233 3.03 -4.91 -52.77
N ASN A 234 3.10 -5.00 -51.43
CA ASN A 234 3.79 -4.02 -50.60
C ASN A 234 5.31 -4.00 -50.84
N SER A 235 5.93 -5.16 -51.09
CA SER A 235 7.37 -5.23 -51.40
C SER A 235 7.73 -4.59 -52.75
N ARG A 236 6.82 -4.57 -53.74
CA ARG A 236 7.04 -3.90 -55.04
C ARG A 236 6.91 -2.38 -54.92
N ARG A 237 6.01 -1.89 -54.07
CA ARG A 237 5.81 -0.46 -53.81
C ARG A 237 7.03 0.18 -53.14
N TYR A 238 7.70 -0.55 -52.25
CA TYR A 238 8.91 -0.10 -51.56
C TYR A 238 10.12 0.08 -52.50
N ARG A 239 10.25 -0.78 -53.53
CA ARG A 239 11.36 -0.66 -54.52
C ARG A 239 11.18 0.47 -55.53
N ARG A 240 9.94 0.89 -55.83
CA ARG A 240 9.68 2.04 -56.73
C ARG A 240 9.88 3.39 -56.06
N ARG A 241 9.68 3.50 -54.74
CA ARG A 241 9.88 4.76 -53.98
C ARG A 241 11.34 5.15 -53.75
N ARG A 242 12.30 4.25 -54.04
CA ARG A 242 13.74 4.46 -53.80
C ARG A 242 14.54 4.84 -55.07
N ARG A 243 13.85 5.25 -56.13
CA ARG A 243 14.45 5.71 -57.42
C ARG A 243 14.22 7.20 -57.72
N TYR A 244 13.63 7.97 -56.80
CA TYR A 244 13.37 9.42 -56.96
C TYR A 244 13.63 10.22 -55.67
N LEU A 245 14.67 9.84 -54.93
CA LEU A 245 15.40 10.61 -53.91
C LEU A 245 16.84 10.07 -53.90
#